data_AF-A0AA36XIR2-F1
#
_entry.id   AF-A0AA36XIR2-F1
#
_cell.length_a   1.000
_cell.length_b   1.000
_cell.length_c   1.000
_cell.angle_alpha   90.00
_cell.angle_beta   90.00
_cell.angle_gamma   90.00
#
_symmetry.space_group_name_H-M   'P 1'
#
loop_
_entity.id
_entity.type
_entity.pdbx_description
1 polymer ?
#
loop_
_entity_poly.entity_id
_entity_poly.type
_entity_poly.pdbx_seq_one_letter_code
_entity_poly.pdbx_strand_id
1 'polypeptide(L)'
;MKFSQIELEQAIQSIPYIQNLSALHFSQEQVSFDITFDFEELDKPIDFNIIIDQAYPLKISDSESIRFYLKDDEYKQFSHVMLNNAICFHNQHCITFHKKLQQDFQAIKNGLFNILFIKKKMSIMSI
;
A
#
# COMPACT_ATOMS: atom_id res chain seq x y z
N MET A 1 -9.74 -16.40 -4.79
CA MET A 1 -9.00 -15.79 -3.66
C MET A 1 -8.95 -16.75 -2.48
N LYS A 2 -7.90 -16.70 -1.64
CA LYS A 2 -7.77 -17.50 -0.41
C LYS A 2 -8.44 -16.87 0.83
N PHE A 3 -9.16 -15.77 0.63
CA PHE A 3 -9.87 -15.01 1.64
C PHE A 3 -11.19 -14.50 1.02
N SER A 4 -12.18 -14.27 1.87
CA SER A 4 -13.48 -13.69 1.53
C SER A 4 -13.44 -12.16 1.56
N GLN A 5 -14.48 -11.53 0.99
CA GLN A 5 -14.66 -10.08 1.09
C GLN A 5 -14.75 -9.60 2.54
N ILE A 6 -15.51 -10.31 3.39
CA ILE A 6 -15.67 -9.95 4.81
C ILE A 6 -14.33 -10.03 5.55
N GLU A 7 -13.52 -11.07 5.30
CA GLU A 7 -12.19 -11.19 5.90
C GLU A 7 -11.25 -10.06 5.47
N LEU A 8 -11.30 -9.62 4.22
CA LEU A 8 -10.52 -8.49 3.73
C LEU A 8 -10.95 -7.19 4.41
N GLU A 9 -12.25 -6.90 4.44
CA GLU A 9 -12.81 -5.69 5.05
C GLU A 9 -12.43 -5.61 6.54
N GLN A 10 -12.60 -6.70 7.29
CA GLN A 10 -12.21 -6.79 8.70
C GLN A 10 -10.71 -6.61 8.90
N ALA A 11 -9.89 -7.22 8.04
CA ALA A 11 -8.43 -7.07 8.13
C ALA A 11 -8.00 -5.62 7.86
N ILE A 12 -8.59 -4.94 6.86
CA ILE A 12 -8.30 -3.53 6.57
C ILE A 12 -8.77 -2.63 7.71
N GLN A 13 -9.99 -2.82 8.22
CA GLN A 13 -10.55 -2.06 9.34
C GLN A 13 -9.73 -2.20 10.62
N SER A 14 -8.97 -3.30 10.78
CA SER A 14 -8.06 -3.48 11.92
C SER A 14 -6.78 -2.64 11.85
N ILE A 15 -6.49 -1.99 10.71
CA ILE A 15 -5.28 -1.18 10.52
C ILE A 15 -5.60 0.28 10.84
N PRO A 16 -5.05 0.85 11.93
CA PRO A 16 -5.55 2.11 12.51
C PRO A 16 -5.28 3.36 11.67
N TYR A 17 -4.32 3.31 10.75
CA TYR A 17 -3.94 4.43 9.87
C TYR A 17 -4.54 4.32 8.46
N ILE A 18 -5.53 3.45 8.29
CA ILE A 18 -6.22 3.22 7.01
C ILE A 18 -7.67 3.64 7.13
N GLN A 19 -8.10 4.44 6.16
CA GLN A 19 -9.45 4.99 6.07
C GLN A 19 -10.03 4.76 4.66
N ASN A 20 -11.32 5.07 4.52
CA ASN A 20 -12.01 5.20 3.23
C ASN A 20 -11.91 3.98 2.28
N LEU A 21 -12.02 2.76 2.83
CA LEU A 21 -12.14 1.55 2.02
C LEU A 21 -13.34 1.70 1.07
N SER A 22 -13.06 1.74 -0.23
CA SER A 22 -14.07 2.02 -1.26
C SER A 22 -13.68 1.35 -2.59
N ALA A 23 -14.56 1.46 -3.59
CA ALA A 23 -14.36 0.88 -4.93
C ALA A 23 -13.97 -0.62 -4.93
N LEU A 24 -14.46 -1.37 -3.94
CA LEU A 24 -14.11 -2.77 -3.73
C LEU A 24 -14.71 -3.63 -4.84
N HIS A 25 -13.83 -4.27 -5.62
CA HIS A 25 -14.21 -5.10 -6.76
C HIS A 25 -13.47 -6.43 -6.71
N PHE A 26 -14.24 -7.52 -6.57
CA PHE A 26 -13.73 -8.88 -6.64
C PHE A 26 -13.91 -9.47 -8.03
N SER A 27 -12.85 -10.07 -8.55
CA SER A 27 -12.89 -10.91 -9.74
C SER A 27 -12.34 -12.31 -9.42
N GLN A 28 -12.31 -13.19 -10.42
CA GLN A 28 -11.73 -14.53 -10.24
C GLN A 28 -10.22 -14.47 -9.98
N GLU A 29 -9.52 -13.52 -10.63
CA GLU A 29 -8.05 -13.47 -10.65
C GLU A 29 -7.46 -12.48 -9.64
N GLN A 30 -8.21 -11.43 -9.30
CA GLN A 30 -7.74 -10.35 -8.42
C GLN A 30 -8.88 -9.69 -7.66
N VAL A 31 -8.53 -8.97 -6.60
CA VAL A 31 -9.37 -7.94 -5.98
C VAL A 31 -8.69 -6.59 -6.12
N SER A 32 -9.47 -5.56 -6.42
CA SER A 32 -9.02 -4.18 -6.42
C SER A 32 -9.88 -3.32 -5.50
N PHE A 33 -9.29 -2.34 -4.84
CA PHE A 33 -10.01 -1.42 -3.97
C PHE A 33 -9.19 -0.16 -3.71
N ASP A 34 -9.88 0.87 -3.24
CA ASP A 34 -9.27 2.14 -2.88
C ASP A 34 -9.23 2.29 -1.36
N ILE A 35 -8.17 2.93 -0.86
CA ILE A 35 -7.97 3.28 0.55
C ILE A 35 -7.27 4.63 0.66
N THR A 36 -7.36 5.22 1.85
CA THR A 36 -6.59 6.40 2.25
C THR A 36 -5.64 6.03 3.38
N PHE A 37 -4.35 6.32 3.23
CA PHE A 37 -3.39 6.34 4.34
C PHE A 37 -3.46 7.70 5.03
N ASP A 38 -3.71 7.68 6.34
CA ASP A 38 -3.77 8.88 7.18
C ASP A 38 -3.10 8.60 8.54
N PHE A 39 -1.98 9.26 8.80
CA PHE A 39 -1.15 9.10 10.00
C PHE A 39 -0.40 10.40 10.32
N GLU A 40 0.04 10.58 11.57
CA GLU A 40 0.49 11.88 12.08
C GLU A 40 1.61 12.54 11.28
N GLU A 41 2.50 11.74 10.68
CA GLU A 41 3.67 12.24 9.96
C GLU A 41 3.34 12.75 8.55
N LEU A 42 2.10 12.53 8.07
CA LEU A 42 1.59 13.05 6.81
C LEU A 42 1.05 14.47 6.95
N ASP A 43 1.50 15.37 6.08
CA ASP A 43 0.93 16.72 6.00
C ASP A 43 -0.49 16.72 5.37
N LYS A 44 -0.79 15.69 4.55
CA LYS A 44 -2.11 15.41 3.97
C LYS A 44 -2.31 13.89 3.80
N PRO A 45 -3.54 13.37 3.90
CA PRO A 45 -3.82 11.97 3.59
C PRO A 45 -3.42 11.60 2.15
N ILE A 46 -3.04 10.34 1.94
CA ILE A 46 -2.60 9.84 0.62
C ILE A 46 -3.52 8.71 0.18
N ASP A 47 -4.12 8.89 -0.99
CA ASP A 47 -5.01 7.90 -1.58
C ASP A 47 -4.26 6.89 -2.46
N PHE A 48 -4.67 5.64 -2.32
CA PHE A 48 -4.14 4.51 -3.07
C PHE A 48 -5.25 3.75 -3.77
N ASN A 49 -4.89 3.19 -4.92
CA ASN A 49 -5.53 2.01 -5.48
C ASN A 49 -4.68 0.78 -5.15
N ILE A 50 -5.31 -0.26 -4.63
CA ILE A 50 -4.67 -1.52 -4.25
C ILE A 50 -5.17 -2.63 -5.17
N ILE A 51 -4.25 -3.47 -5.63
CA ILE A 51 -4.56 -4.69 -6.37
C ILE A 51 -3.92 -5.86 -5.63
N ILE A 52 -4.73 -6.87 -5.29
CA ILE A 52 -4.26 -8.14 -4.71
C ILE A 52 -4.58 -9.27 -5.70
N ASP A 53 -3.55 -9.97 -6.14
CA ASP A 53 -3.64 -11.10 -7.07
C ASP A 53 -3.99 -12.40 -6.33
N GLN A 54 -4.60 -13.37 -7.02
CA GLN A 54 -5.09 -14.63 -6.44
C GLN A 54 -4.06 -15.49 -5.69
N ALA A 55 -2.77 -15.31 -5.97
CA ALA A 55 -1.71 -16.03 -5.28
C ALA A 55 -1.47 -15.53 -3.85
N TYR A 56 -1.95 -14.34 -3.51
CA TYR A 56 -1.77 -13.74 -2.18
C TYR A 56 -2.26 -14.67 -1.06
N PRO A 57 -1.49 -14.83 0.03
CA PRO A 57 -0.32 -14.04 0.46
C PRO A 57 1.06 -14.48 -0.11
N LEU A 58 1.08 -15.42 -1.05
CA LEU A 58 2.31 -15.94 -1.67
C LEU A 58 2.76 -15.05 -2.84
N LYS A 59 4.08 -14.93 -3.02
CA LYS A 59 4.67 -14.26 -4.20
C LYS A 59 4.60 -15.17 -5.43
N ILE A 60 4.56 -14.56 -6.62
CA ILE A 60 4.74 -15.26 -7.89
C ILE A 60 6.10 -14.84 -8.46
N SER A 61 7.08 -15.75 -8.44
CA SER A 61 8.48 -15.42 -8.80
C SER A 61 8.98 -14.21 -7.99
N ASP A 62 9.46 -13.17 -8.67
CA ASP A 62 9.98 -11.93 -8.05
C ASP A 62 8.91 -10.83 -7.91
N SER A 63 7.66 -11.12 -8.28
CA SER A 63 6.55 -10.17 -8.14
C SER A 63 5.79 -10.39 -6.84
N GLU A 64 5.57 -9.30 -6.10
CA GLU A 64 4.58 -9.28 -5.03
C GLU A 64 3.19 -9.52 -5.62
N SER A 65 2.37 -10.28 -4.89
CA SER A 65 0.96 -10.54 -5.24
C SER A 65 0.00 -9.49 -4.67
N ILE A 66 0.55 -8.38 -4.18
CA ILE A 66 -0.17 -7.16 -3.78
C ILE A 66 0.61 -5.97 -4.30
N ARG A 67 -0.10 -4.98 -4.83
CA ARG A 67 0.47 -3.78 -5.45
C ARG A 67 -0.27 -2.55 -4.96
N PHE A 68 0.49 -1.51 -4.62
CA PHE A 68 0.00 -0.23 -4.10
C PHE A 68 0.29 0.85 -5.14
N TYR A 69 -0.75 1.51 -5.64
CA TYR A 69 -0.65 2.56 -6.65
C TYR A 69 -1.10 3.88 -6.07
N LEU A 70 -0.24 4.90 -6.10
CA LEU A 70 -0.62 6.26 -5.72
C LEU A 70 -1.63 6.81 -6.73
N LYS A 71 -2.69 7.45 -6.23
CA LYS A 71 -3.63 8.16 -7.10
C LYS A 71 -3.15 9.55 -7.52
N ASP A 72 -2.24 10.14 -6.76
CA ASP A 72 -1.62 11.44 -7.02
C ASP A 72 -0.18 11.26 -7.52
N ASP A 73 0.21 12.07 -8.49
CA ASP A 73 1.51 12.08 -9.15
C ASP A 73 2.59 12.84 -8.36
N GLU A 74 2.23 13.56 -7.29
CA GLU A 74 3.16 14.39 -6.50
C GLU A 74 4.41 13.63 -6.01
N TYR A 75 4.32 12.32 -5.85
CA TYR A 75 5.40 11.48 -5.33
C TYR A 75 6.17 10.70 -6.41
N LYS A 76 5.91 10.91 -7.71
CA LYS A 76 6.59 10.22 -8.82
C LYS A 76 8.12 10.38 -8.82
N GLN A 77 8.63 11.46 -8.23
CA GLN A 77 10.07 11.78 -8.23
C GLN A 77 10.90 10.98 -7.22
N PHE A 78 10.28 10.15 -6.36
CA PHE A 78 10.99 9.41 -5.32
C PHE A 78 11.36 8.00 -5.78
N SER A 79 12.56 7.53 -5.41
CA SER A 79 13.20 6.31 -5.94
C SER A 79 12.41 5.00 -5.80
N HIS A 80 11.36 4.96 -4.97
CA HIS A 80 10.51 3.79 -4.77
C HIS A 80 9.13 3.89 -5.41
N VAL A 81 8.83 5.02 -6.08
CA VAL A 81 7.61 5.22 -6.87
C VAL A 81 7.97 5.01 -8.34
N MET A 82 7.37 3.99 -8.94
CA MET A 82 7.56 3.66 -10.35
C MET A 82 6.81 4.67 -11.25
N LEU A 83 7.14 4.68 -12.55
CA LEU A 83 6.51 5.58 -13.54
C LEU A 83 4.97 5.47 -13.61
N ASN A 84 4.43 4.31 -13.25
CA ASN A 84 2.99 4.02 -13.19
C ASN A 84 2.37 4.22 -11.79
N ASN A 85 3.06 4.94 -10.90
CA ASN A 85 2.67 5.18 -9.50
C ASN A 85 2.69 3.95 -8.58
N ALA A 86 3.16 2.80 -9.06
CA ALA A 86 3.34 1.64 -8.18
C ALA A 86 4.45 1.91 -7.16
N ILE A 87 4.21 1.58 -5.90
CA ILE A 87 5.25 1.58 -4.87
C ILE A 87 5.95 0.23 -4.87
N CYS A 88 7.27 0.23 -5.05
CA CYS A 88 8.10 -0.96 -4.90
C CYS A 88 8.52 -1.10 -3.43
N PHE A 89 8.16 -2.22 -2.82
CA PHE A 89 8.54 -2.57 -1.45
C PHE A 89 8.87 -4.05 -1.35
N HIS A 90 9.80 -4.40 -0.46
CA HIS A 90 10.18 -5.77 -0.19
C HIS A 90 9.65 -6.19 1.17
N ASN A 91 8.75 -7.16 1.19
CA ASN A 91 8.21 -7.73 2.43
C ASN A 91 8.84 -9.09 2.75
N GLN A 92 8.63 -9.54 3.98
CA GLN A 92 9.01 -10.88 4.42
C GLN A 92 8.01 -11.93 3.90
N HIS A 93 8.50 -13.16 3.73
CA HIS A 93 7.63 -14.28 3.42
C HIS A 93 6.68 -14.55 4.59
N CYS A 94 5.37 -14.48 4.33
CA CYS A 94 4.32 -14.82 5.29
C CYS A 94 3.15 -15.47 4.55
N ILE A 95 2.70 -16.63 5.02
CA ILE A 95 1.62 -17.40 4.39
C ILE A 95 0.25 -17.15 5.03
N THR A 96 0.21 -16.41 6.14
CA THR A 96 -1.02 -16.08 6.85
C THR A 96 -1.56 -14.75 6.34
N PHE A 97 -2.75 -14.77 5.70
CA PHE A 97 -3.38 -13.59 5.08
C PHE A 97 -3.33 -12.33 5.94
N HIS A 98 -3.88 -12.40 7.16
CA HIS A 98 -4.01 -11.24 8.04
C HIS A 98 -2.64 -10.65 8.44
N LYS A 99 -1.70 -11.51 8.85
CA LYS A 99 -0.34 -11.09 9.22
C LYS A 99 0.40 -10.48 8.04
N LYS A 100 0.30 -11.11 6.86
CA LYS A 100 0.92 -10.61 5.63
C LYS A 100 0.36 -9.24 5.26
N LEU A 101 -0.97 -9.05 5.35
CA LEU A 101 -1.61 -7.78 5.02
C LEU A 101 -1.14 -6.66 5.95
N GLN A 102 -1.08 -6.93 7.26
CA GLN A 102 -0.54 -5.97 8.22
C GLN A 102 0.93 -5.62 7.94
N GLN A 103 1.75 -6.62 7.60
CA GLN A 103 3.16 -6.40 7.25
C GLN A 103 3.32 -5.54 5.99
N ASP A 104 2.51 -5.79 4.97
CA ASP A 104 2.58 -5.07 3.69
C ASP A 104 2.16 -3.61 3.87
N PHE A 105 1.06 -3.35 4.57
CA PHE A 105 0.62 -1.99 4.88
C PHE A 105 1.64 -1.23 5.76
N GLN A 106 2.26 -1.92 6.73
CA GLN A 106 3.31 -1.33 7.55
C GLN A 106 4.57 -0.99 6.72
N ALA A 107 4.94 -1.84 5.76
CA ALA A 107 6.05 -1.57 4.86
C ALA A 107 5.79 -0.31 4.01
N ILE A 108 4.58 -0.14 3.50
CA ILE A 108 4.17 1.06 2.77
C ILE A 108 4.18 2.30 3.67
N LYS A 109 3.62 2.23 4.88
CA LYS A 109 3.69 3.33 5.85
C LYS A 109 5.13 3.78 6.09
N ASN A 110 6.04 2.83 6.35
CA ASN A 110 7.45 3.13 6.58
C ASN A 110 8.13 3.74 5.33
N GLY A 111 7.79 3.23 4.14
CA GLY A 111 8.26 3.78 2.86
C GLY A 111 7.83 5.23 2.65
N LEU A 112 6.56 5.54 2.93
CA LEU A 112 6.02 6.91 2.87
C LEU A 112 6.71 7.84 3.86
N PHE A 113 6.91 7.40 5.11
CA PHE A 113 7.64 8.18 6.11
C PHE A 113 9.04 8.55 5.62
N ASN A 114 9.79 7.61 5.04
CA ASN A 114 11.12 7.87 4.49
C ASN A 114 11.09 8.90 3.34
N ILE A 115 10.11 8.79 2.44
CA ILE A 115 9.91 9.75 1.33
C ILE A 115 9.66 11.17 1.87
N LEU A 116 8.76 11.31 2.85
CA LEU A 116 8.42 12.60 3.44
C LEU A 116 9.59 13.22 4.19
N PHE A 117 10.35 12.41 4.92
CA PHE A 117 11.55 12.86 5.62
C PHE A 117 12.58 13.44 4.65
N ILE A 118 12.83 12.76 3.52
CA ILE A 118 13.73 13.25 2.46
C ILE A 118 13.19 14.57 1.87
N LYS A 119 11.89 14.64 1.56
CA LYS A 119 11.25 15.86 1.02
C LYS A 119 11.42 17.06 1.97
N LYS A 120 11.14 16.88 3.27
CA LYS A 120 11.29 17.93 4.29
C LYS A 120 12.74 18.41 4.39
N LYS A 121 13.72 17.49 4.35
CA LYS A 121 15.16 17.85 4.39
C LYS A 121 15.60 18.66 3.16
N MET A 122 15.15 18.28 1.96
CA MET A 122 15.46 19.04 0.73
C MET A 122 14.85 20.45 0.76
N SER A 123 13.63 20.60 1.29
CA SER A 123 12.97 21.91 1.42
C SER A 123 13.73 22.87 2.35
N ILE A 124 14.34 22.36 3.42
CA ILE A 124 15.10 23.17 4.39
C ILE A 124 16.47 23.58 3.83
N MET A 125 17.09 22.75 2.97
CA MET A 125 18.39 23.04 2.37
C MET A 125 18.33 23.99 1.16
N SER A 126 17.12 24.37 0.71
CA SER A 126 16.89 25.24 -0.44
C SER A 126 16.69 26.72 -0.08
N ILE A 127 16.94 27.08 1.19
CA ILE A 127 16.84 28.43 1.77
C ILE A 127 18.24 28.86 2.24
#